data_AF-A0AB38TMZ1-F1
#
_entry.id   AF-A0AB38TMZ1-F1
#
_cell.length_a   1.000
_cell.length_b   1.000
_cell.length_c   1.000
_cell.angle_alpha   90.00
_cell.angle_beta   90.00
_cell.angle_gamma   90.00
#
_symmetry.space_group_name_H-M   'P 1'
#
loop_
_entity.id
_entity.type
_entity.pdbx_description
1 polymer ?
#
loop_
_entity_poly.entity_id
_entity_poly.type
_entity_poly.pdbx_seq_one_letter_code
_entity_poly.pdbx_strand_id
1 'polypeptide(L)'
;MPTLFLGVIDVAYTGEGAKPGTTTGDVATFIEDEYHVMRVFLEMYEEQIAELMANEIAGEIESIAQGKPVKGLSLDVSTGKIGELFRDFLDAREWKQASGQAIAAAEDGVNHRKKKPYASSNPARAEFIDTGLYQASFRAWMDN
;
A
#
# COMPACT_ATOMS: atom_id res chain seq x y z
N MET A 1 -18.78 -7.38 12.91
CA MET A 1 -18.32 -5.98 12.83
C MET A 1 -17.46 -5.91 11.58
N PRO A 2 -17.70 -4.96 10.69
CA PRO A 2 -16.94 -4.86 9.45
C PRO A 2 -15.46 -4.62 9.81
N THR A 3 -14.56 -5.43 9.25
CA THR A 3 -13.12 -5.36 9.54
C THR A 3 -12.38 -4.89 8.30
N LEU A 4 -11.51 -3.89 8.44
CA LEU A 4 -10.64 -3.40 7.38
C LEU A 4 -9.41 -4.30 7.29
N PHE A 5 -9.16 -4.82 6.10
CA PHE A 5 -7.96 -5.58 5.77
C PHE A 5 -7.09 -4.78 4.81
N LEU A 6 -5.79 -4.82 5.06
CA LEU A 6 -4.75 -4.29 4.19
C LEU A 6 -3.91 -5.45 3.68
N GLY A 7 -3.54 -5.41 2.41
CA GLY A 7 -2.74 -6.47 1.83
C GLY A 7 -2.33 -6.16 0.40
N VAL A 8 -1.93 -7.20 -0.32
CA VAL A 8 -1.50 -7.10 -1.72
C VAL A 8 -2.19 -8.16 -2.57
N ILE A 9 -2.43 -7.85 -3.84
CA ILE A 9 -2.77 -8.85 -4.85
C ILE A 9 -1.51 -9.67 -5.10
N ASP A 10 -1.65 -11.00 -5.01
CA ASP A 10 -0.55 -11.91 -5.21
C ASP A 10 -0.18 -12.02 -6.70
N VAL A 11 1.01 -11.55 -7.04
CA VAL A 11 1.55 -11.46 -8.40
C VAL A 11 3.01 -11.89 -8.37
N ALA A 12 3.41 -12.76 -9.29
CA ALA A 12 4.80 -13.20 -9.40
C ALA A 12 5.73 -12.09 -9.87
N TYR A 13 6.92 -11.99 -9.28
CA TYR A 13 7.99 -11.15 -9.80
C TYR A 13 8.66 -11.83 -10.99
N THR A 14 8.62 -11.20 -12.17
CA THR A 14 9.13 -11.79 -13.43
C THR A 14 10.39 -11.10 -13.98
N GLY A 15 11.00 -10.18 -13.24
CA GLY A 15 12.14 -9.37 -13.69
C GLY A 15 13.52 -10.02 -13.48
N GLU A 16 14.54 -9.52 -14.19
CA GLU A 16 15.94 -9.87 -13.94
C GLU A 16 16.31 -9.49 -12.49
N GLY A 17 16.70 -10.49 -11.69
CA GLY A 17 17.02 -10.32 -10.26
C GLY A 17 15.93 -10.81 -9.29
N ALA A 18 14.73 -11.13 -9.78
CA ALA A 18 13.71 -11.80 -8.98
C ALA A 18 14.11 -13.25 -8.71
N LYS A 19 14.01 -13.69 -7.44
CA LYS A 19 14.15 -15.11 -7.13
C LYS A 19 12.99 -15.88 -7.79
N PRO A 20 13.25 -17.02 -8.45
CA PRO A 20 12.20 -17.82 -9.06
C PRO A 20 11.12 -18.18 -8.04
N GLY A 21 9.87 -17.87 -8.35
CA GLY A 21 8.72 -18.18 -7.50
C GLY A 21 8.39 -17.16 -6.42
N THR A 22 9.16 -16.07 -6.25
CA THR A 22 8.82 -15.00 -5.31
C THR A 22 7.61 -14.20 -5.78
N THR A 23 6.61 -14.08 -4.92
CA THR A 23 5.41 -13.29 -5.19
C THR A 23 5.34 -12.01 -4.36
N THR A 24 4.43 -11.10 -4.71
CA THR A 24 4.11 -9.93 -3.89
C THR A 24 3.58 -10.31 -2.52
N GLY A 25 2.83 -11.43 -2.39
CA GLY A 25 2.42 -11.97 -1.10
C GLY A 25 3.62 -12.28 -0.21
N ASP A 26 4.59 -13.05 -0.72
CA ASP A 26 5.82 -13.38 0.04
C ASP A 26 6.58 -12.12 0.47
N VAL A 27 6.71 -11.17 -0.45
CA VAL A 27 7.41 -9.90 -0.20
C VAL A 27 6.66 -9.06 0.83
N ALA A 28 5.34 -8.98 0.75
CA ALA A 28 4.52 -8.22 1.69
C ALA A 28 4.58 -8.84 3.09
N THR A 29 4.52 -10.17 3.22
CA THR A 29 4.68 -10.86 4.50
C THR A 29 6.04 -10.55 5.11
N PHE A 30 7.12 -10.70 4.34
CA PHE A 30 8.46 -10.38 4.83
C PHE A 30 8.59 -8.92 5.26
N ILE A 31 8.08 -7.98 4.45
CA ILE A 31 8.13 -6.54 4.76
C ILE A 31 7.32 -6.22 6.02
N GLU A 32 6.15 -6.83 6.18
CA GLU A 32 5.31 -6.58 7.34
C GLU A 32 5.90 -7.18 8.63
N ASP A 33 6.50 -8.37 8.55
CA ASP A 33 7.13 -9.02 9.71
C ASP A 33 8.36 -8.26 10.21
N GLU A 34 9.20 -7.75 9.30
CA GLU A 34 10.46 -7.08 9.64
C GLU A 34 10.30 -5.57 9.87
N TYR A 35 9.48 -4.91 9.05
CA TYR A 35 9.42 -3.45 8.97
C TYR A 35 8.07 -2.84 9.34
N HIS A 36 7.04 -3.67 9.54
CA HIS A 36 5.69 -3.26 9.97
C HIS A 36 5.11 -2.10 9.12
N VAL A 37 5.35 -2.12 7.81
CA VAL A 37 5.06 -0.98 6.92
C VAL A 37 3.57 -0.65 6.88
N MET A 38 2.71 -1.67 6.75
CA MET A 38 1.26 -1.48 6.71
C MET A 38 0.71 -1.12 8.08
N ARG A 39 1.28 -1.64 9.17
CA ARG A 39 0.94 -1.21 10.53
C ARG A 39 1.27 0.26 10.75
N VAL A 40 2.48 0.71 10.43
CA VAL A 40 2.88 2.12 10.58
C VAL A 40 1.99 3.02 9.75
N PHE A 41 1.68 2.61 8.51
CA PHE A 41 0.72 3.33 7.68
C PHE A 41 -0.65 3.47 8.36
N LEU A 42 -1.21 2.37 8.87
CA LEU A 42 -2.51 2.39 9.54
C LEU A 42 -2.50 3.29 10.77
N GLU A 43 -1.46 3.22 11.59
CA GLU A 43 -1.31 4.06 12.79
C GLU A 43 -1.21 5.56 12.44
N MET A 44 -0.53 5.90 11.35
CA MET A 44 -0.39 7.30 10.91
C MET A 44 -1.65 7.87 10.26
N TYR A 45 -2.39 7.04 9.53
CA TYR A 45 -3.55 7.45 8.73
C TYR A 45 -4.88 7.02 9.33
N GLU A 46 -4.92 6.50 10.57
CA GLU A 46 -6.11 5.94 11.21
C GLU A 46 -7.31 6.89 11.14
N GLU A 47 -7.12 8.16 11.54
CA GLU A 47 -8.20 9.16 11.54
C GLU A 47 -8.72 9.45 10.13
N GLN A 48 -7.82 9.58 9.14
CA GLN A 48 -8.18 9.86 7.76
C GLN A 48 -8.90 8.67 7.12
N ILE A 49 -8.45 7.45 7.40
CA ILE A 49 -9.08 6.21 6.95
C ILE A 49 -10.48 6.08 7.56
N ALA A 50 -10.62 6.33 8.87
CA ALA A 50 -11.90 6.30 9.55
C ALA A 50 -12.88 7.33 8.97
N GLU A 51 -12.43 8.55 8.68
CA GLU A 51 -13.23 9.60 8.04
C GLU A 51 -13.66 9.20 6.63
N LEU A 52 -12.74 8.68 5.80
CA LEU A 52 -13.07 8.21 4.45
C LEU A 52 -14.15 7.13 4.46
N MET A 53 -14.04 6.17 5.38
CA MET A 53 -15.02 5.10 5.54
C MET A 53 -16.36 5.64 6.06
N ALA A 54 -16.35 6.52 7.07
CA ALA A 54 -17.57 7.11 7.63
C ALA A 54 -18.34 7.92 6.59
N ASN A 55 -17.64 8.71 5.78
CA ASN A 55 -18.23 9.51 4.71
C ASN A 55 -18.87 8.64 3.61
N GLU A 56 -18.24 7.52 3.24
CA GLU A 56 -18.82 6.63 2.25
C GLU A 56 -20.05 5.89 2.79
N ILE A 57 -20.01 5.42 4.05
CA ILE A 57 -21.17 4.84 4.72
C ILE A 57 -22.33 5.84 4.77
N ALA A 58 -22.06 7.09 5.14
CA ALA A 58 -23.08 8.14 5.16
C ALA A 58 -23.68 8.38 3.76
N GLY A 59 -22.84 8.46 2.73
CA GLY A 59 -23.28 8.63 1.34
C GLY A 59 -24.12 7.47 0.81
N GLU A 60 -23.80 6.23 1.21
CA GLU A 60 -24.60 5.06 0.90
C GLU A 60 -25.96 5.12 1.62
N ILE A 61 -26.00 5.48 2.90
CA ILE A 61 -27.26 5.64 3.65
C ILE A 61 -28.16 6.71 3.01
N GLU A 62 -27.60 7.85 2.61
CA GLU A 62 -28.33 8.91 1.91
C GLU A 62 -28.87 8.43 0.55
N SER A 63 -28.05 7.69 -0.20
CA SER A 63 -28.46 7.09 -1.47
C SER A 63 -29.62 6.11 -1.32
N ILE A 64 -29.63 5.31 -0.26
CA ILE A 64 -30.73 4.41 0.10
C ILE A 64 -31.97 5.22 0.45
N ALA A 65 -31.84 6.28 1.26
CA ALA A 65 -32.96 7.15 1.64
C ALA A 65 -33.62 7.84 0.43
N GLN A 66 -32.84 8.10 -0.63
CA GLN A 66 -33.32 8.64 -1.91
C GLN A 66 -33.95 7.59 -2.84
N GLY A 67 -34.07 6.33 -2.39
CA GLY A 67 -34.75 5.27 -3.12
C GLY A 67 -33.88 4.58 -4.19
N LYS A 68 -32.55 4.71 -4.13
CA LYS A 68 -31.67 3.92 -5.02
C LYS A 68 -31.65 2.45 -4.60
N PRO A 69 -31.62 1.50 -5.56
CA PRO A 69 -31.53 0.09 -5.25
C PRO A 69 -30.20 -0.25 -4.56
N VAL A 70 -30.29 -0.89 -3.39
CA VAL A 70 -29.12 -1.23 -2.57
C VAL A 70 -28.42 -2.45 -3.17
N LYS A 71 -27.22 -2.27 -3.72
CA LYS A 71 -26.31 -3.38 -4.09
C LYS A 71 -25.32 -3.62 -2.94
N GLY A 72 -25.82 -3.84 -1.73
CA GLY A 72 -24.98 -3.96 -0.53
C GLY A 72 -24.20 -2.68 -0.22
N LEU A 73 -23.59 -2.61 0.96
CA LEU A 73 -22.65 -1.54 1.29
C LEU A 73 -21.36 -1.82 0.52
N SER A 74 -21.15 -1.17 -0.64
CA SER A 74 -19.86 -1.20 -1.31
C SER A 74 -19.01 -0.04 -0.80
N LEU A 75 -17.81 -0.36 -0.33
CA LEU A 75 -16.82 0.62 0.13
C LEU A 75 -15.65 0.74 -0.88
N ASP A 76 -15.96 0.56 -2.17
CA ASP A 76 -14.97 0.55 -3.25
C ASP A 76 -14.26 1.91 -3.41
N VAL A 77 -14.91 3.03 -3.08
CA VAL A 77 -14.31 4.37 -3.23
C VAL A 77 -13.32 4.64 -2.11
N SER A 78 -13.69 4.37 -0.84
CA SER A 78 -12.77 4.52 0.29
C SER A 78 -11.59 3.57 0.16
N THR A 79 -11.81 2.31 -0.20
CA THR A 79 -10.70 1.35 -0.41
C THR A 79 -9.75 1.78 -1.54
N GLY A 80 -10.28 2.38 -2.62
CA GLY A 80 -9.47 3.01 -3.66
C GLY A 80 -8.61 4.16 -3.14
N LYS A 81 -9.21 5.08 -2.37
CA LYS A 81 -8.51 6.22 -1.76
C LYS A 81 -7.48 5.82 -0.70
N ILE A 82 -7.78 4.81 0.12
CA ILE A 82 -6.81 4.21 1.06
C ILE A 82 -5.61 3.66 0.26
N GLY A 83 -5.89 3.04 -0.89
CA GLY A 83 -4.85 2.63 -1.83
C GLY A 83 -3.99 3.78 -2.33
N GLU A 84 -4.56 4.95 -2.62
CA GLU A 84 -3.81 6.16 -3.01
C GLU A 84 -2.97 6.70 -1.84
N LEU A 85 -3.56 6.84 -0.65
CA LEU A 85 -2.86 7.27 0.56
C LEU A 85 -1.64 6.40 0.86
N PHE A 86 -1.76 5.08 0.71
CA PHE A 86 -0.62 4.18 0.91
C PHE A 86 0.51 4.42 -0.09
N ARG A 87 0.18 4.77 -1.34
CA ARG A 87 1.21 5.09 -2.35
C ARG A 87 1.92 6.37 -2.00
N ASP A 88 1.18 7.41 -1.64
CA ASP A 88 1.71 8.71 -1.25
C ASP A 88 2.58 8.60 0.01
N PHE A 89 2.15 7.81 1.01
CA PHE A 89 2.92 7.49 2.22
C PHE A 89 4.31 6.90 1.89
N LEU A 90 4.36 5.93 0.98
CA LEU A 90 5.63 5.35 0.54
C LEU A 90 6.47 6.35 -0.27
N ASP A 91 5.86 7.06 -1.22
CA ASP A 91 6.55 8.02 -2.10
C ASP A 91 7.14 9.20 -1.31
N ALA A 92 6.44 9.66 -0.27
CA ALA A 92 6.90 10.71 0.65
C ALA A 92 7.94 10.23 1.68
N ARG A 93 8.29 8.93 1.68
CA ARG A 93 9.22 8.29 2.63
C ARG A 93 8.77 8.47 4.08
N GLU A 94 7.46 8.55 4.32
CA GLU A 94 6.91 8.78 5.65
C GLU A 94 7.16 7.59 6.58
N TRP A 95 7.19 6.37 6.04
CA TRP A 95 7.61 5.19 6.81
C TRP A 95 8.97 5.38 7.48
N LYS A 96 9.97 5.90 6.75
CA LYS A 96 11.31 6.13 7.30
C LYS A 96 11.29 7.20 8.40
N GLN A 97 10.48 8.24 8.22
CA GLN A 97 10.35 9.32 9.20
C GLN A 97 9.70 8.83 10.50
N ALA A 98 8.65 8.00 10.38
CA ALA A 98 7.91 7.47 11.52
C ALA A 98 8.64 6.32 12.23
N SER A 99 9.24 5.39 11.49
CA SER A 99 9.93 4.23 12.04
C SER A 99 11.34 4.55 12.55
N GLY A 100 11.98 5.61 12.03
CA GLY A 100 13.39 5.91 12.26
C GLY A 100 14.35 4.89 11.63
N GLN A 101 13.85 3.93 10.85
CA GLN A 101 14.65 2.90 10.20
C GLN A 101 15.13 3.34 8.82
N ALA A 102 16.24 2.77 8.37
CA ALA A 102 16.80 3.07 7.05
C ALA A 102 17.13 1.79 6.29
N ILE A 103 16.83 1.78 4.99
CA ILE A 103 17.18 0.68 4.09
C ILE A 103 18.35 1.14 3.23
N ALA A 104 19.52 0.52 3.45
CA ALA A 104 20.76 0.89 2.76
C ALA A 104 20.60 0.88 1.23
N ALA A 105 19.91 -0.13 0.67
CA ALA A 105 19.66 -0.20 -0.77
C ALA A 105 18.82 0.97 -1.32
N ALA A 106 17.93 1.54 -0.50
CA ALA A 106 17.13 2.71 -0.89
C ALA A 106 17.98 3.99 -0.86
N GLU A 107 18.86 4.13 0.14
CA GLU A 107 19.84 5.24 0.22
C GLU A 107 20.86 5.20 -0.94
N ASP A 108 21.34 4.01 -1.29
CA ASP A 108 22.26 3.79 -2.41
C ASP A 108 21.58 3.93 -3.78
N GLY A 109 20.27 4.18 -3.82
CA GLY A 109 19.51 4.39 -5.05
C GLY A 109 19.37 3.14 -5.93
N VAL A 110 19.46 1.94 -5.33
CA VAL A 110 19.36 0.66 -6.04
C VAL A 110 17.99 0.53 -6.70
N ASN A 111 17.93 0.50 -8.03
CA ASN A 111 16.66 0.51 -8.75
C ASN A 111 16.67 -0.46 -9.95
N HIS A 112 15.98 -1.59 -9.80
CA HIS A 112 15.93 -2.64 -10.83
C HIS A 112 15.09 -2.28 -12.05
N ARG A 113 14.40 -1.13 -12.06
CA ARG A 113 13.76 -0.58 -13.27
C ARG A 113 14.75 0.07 -14.23
N LYS A 114 15.95 0.43 -13.75
CA LYS A 114 17.00 1.06 -14.58
C LYS A 114 17.91 -0.01 -15.18
N LYS A 115 18.47 0.27 -16.37
CA LYS A 115 19.48 -0.58 -17.02
C LYS A 115 20.74 -0.81 -16.16
N LYS A 116 21.08 0.14 -15.30
CA LYS A 116 22.18 0.04 -14.33
C LYS A 116 21.63 0.22 -12.90
N PRO A 117 21.11 -0.84 -12.26
CA PRO A 117 20.43 -0.75 -10.97
C PRO A 117 21.33 -0.21 -9.85
N TYR A 118 22.61 -0.57 -9.86
CA TYR A 118 23.59 -0.23 -8.83
C TYR A 118 24.53 0.92 -9.20
N ALA A 119 24.14 1.76 -10.17
CA ALA A 119 24.98 2.90 -10.54
C ALA A 119 25.07 3.89 -9.37
N SER A 120 26.29 4.27 -8.95
CA SER A 120 26.52 5.26 -7.89
C SER A 120 25.96 6.65 -8.19
N SER A 121 25.62 6.92 -9.45
CA SER A 121 24.91 8.13 -9.88
C SER A 121 23.40 8.08 -9.63
N ASN A 122 22.85 6.95 -9.16
CA ASN A 122 21.43 6.86 -8.87
C ASN A 122 21.13 7.65 -7.59
N PRO A 123 20.12 8.55 -7.61
CA PRO A 123 19.71 9.23 -6.40
C PRO A 123 19.06 8.24 -5.43
N ALA A 124 19.14 8.56 -4.13
CA ALA A 124 18.35 7.88 -3.11
C ALA A 124 16.87 7.86 -3.51
N ARG A 125 16.18 6.78 -3.20
CA ARG A 125 14.77 6.56 -3.58
C ARG A 125 13.94 6.18 -2.36
N ALA A 126 12.61 6.28 -2.52
CA ALA A 126 11.67 5.81 -1.51
C ALA A 126 11.84 4.32 -1.21
N GLU A 127 11.70 3.96 0.06
CA GLU A 127 11.79 2.60 0.56
C GLU A 127 10.70 1.71 -0.03
N PHE A 128 11.00 0.42 -0.23
CA PHE A 128 10.04 -0.56 -0.76
C PHE A 128 9.53 -0.32 -2.20
N ILE A 129 9.90 0.78 -2.87
CA ILE A 129 9.49 1.09 -4.27
C ILE A 129 10.55 0.68 -5.30
N ASP A 130 10.95 -0.60 -5.33
CA ASP A 130 12.01 -1.05 -6.27
C ASP A 130 11.48 -1.15 -7.70
N THR A 131 10.69 -2.19 -7.96
CA THR A 131 9.97 -2.38 -9.23
C THR A 131 8.66 -1.59 -9.27
N GLY A 132 8.19 -1.09 -8.12
CA GLY A 132 6.86 -0.54 -7.92
C GLY A 132 5.75 -1.59 -7.80
N LEU A 133 6.07 -2.88 -7.97
CA LEU A 133 5.06 -3.95 -7.96
C LEU A 133 4.37 -4.07 -6.60
N TYR A 134 5.12 -4.01 -5.50
CA TYR A 134 4.58 -4.02 -4.14
C TYR A 134 3.52 -2.91 -3.94
N GLN A 135 3.91 -1.66 -4.19
CA GLN A 135 3.03 -0.49 -4.11
C GLN A 135 1.80 -0.58 -5.05
N ALA A 136 1.99 -1.08 -6.29
CA ALA A 136 0.90 -1.22 -7.25
C ALA A 136 -0.09 -2.34 -6.87
N SER A 137 0.42 -3.39 -6.23
CA SER A 137 -0.35 -4.55 -5.79
C SER A 137 -1.16 -4.32 -4.52
N PHE A 138 -0.86 -3.26 -3.76
CA PHE A 138 -1.56 -2.94 -2.51
C PHE A 138 -3.08 -2.80 -2.70
N ARG A 139 -3.85 -3.41 -1.82
CA ARG A 139 -5.31 -3.32 -1.74
C ARG A 139 -5.76 -3.20 -0.29
N ALA A 140 -6.78 -2.37 -0.10
CA ALA A 140 -7.60 -2.37 1.11
C ALA A 140 -8.95 -3.00 0.76
N TRP A 141 -9.53 -3.79 1.66
CA TRP A 141 -10.89 -4.32 1.50
C TRP A 141 -11.55 -4.54 2.85
N MET A 142 -12.87 -4.66 2.83
CA MET A 142 -13.68 -4.90 4.02
C MET A 142 -14.21 -6.33 3.98
N ASP A 143 -14.18 -7.02 5.12
CA ASP A 143 -14.92 -8.26 5.33
C ASP A 143 -16.04 -8.05 6.34
N ASN A 144 -17.18 -8.71 6.11
CA ASN A 144 -18.45 -8.49 6.82
C ASN A 144 -18.80 -9.65 7.76
#